data_AF-A0A2H9SLL7-F1
#
_entry.id   AF-A0A2H9SLL7-F1
#
_cell.length_a   1.000
_cell.length_b   1.000
_cell.length_c   1.000
_cell.angle_alpha   90.00
_cell.angle_beta   90.00
_cell.angle_gamma   90.00
#
_symmetry.space_group_name_H-M   'P 1'
#
loop_
_entity.id
_entity.type
_entity.pdbx_description
1 polymer ?
#
loop_
_entity_poly.entity_id
_entity_poly.type
_entity_poly.pdbx_seq_one_letter_code
_entity_poly.pdbx_strand_id
1 'polypeptide(L)'
;MSSFYFAFLLPASTLCAGWLDGKAEGWAWYEDKPQEKTAPEESTTQVKQPTASETLSEIKKDLEEKLALAVLNPSEENIREYMEHQKKWIDQSAKFGMVWSHILMNNPSLDRTVTHPVSQYGIQIKKKLEAEETKELISDLAAKNGLIFFYEGKNKFSQAFAKVVESFCRIYKWEVVPISVDGTILDLFPQSEIDNGISTKMSATIYPALYVVEPESRKATPIAFGFVTIDQIEKNIRTQFKEEN
;
A
#
# COMPACT_ATOMS: atom_id res chain seq x y z
N MET A 1 59.50 19.55 -11.81
CA MET A 1 58.79 20.51 -10.94
C MET A 1 58.83 21.85 -11.65
N SER A 2 57.64 22.34 -12.02
CA SER A 2 57.43 23.32 -13.08
C SER A 2 57.41 24.75 -12.53
N SER A 3 58.20 25.64 -13.15
CA SER A 3 58.04 27.09 -13.08
C SER A 3 57.32 27.54 -14.34
N PHE A 4 56.22 28.28 -14.20
CA PHE A 4 55.68 29.11 -15.28
C PHE A 4 55.04 30.37 -14.68
N TYR A 5 55.71 31.50 -14.88
CA TYR A 5 55.12 32.83 -14.93
C TYR A 5 55.22 33.28 -16.38
N PHE A 6 54.11 33.68 -17.00
CA PHE A 6 54.19 34.53 -18.19
C PHE A 6 53.05 35.53 -18.21
N ALA A 7 53.46 36.80 -18.30
CA ALA A 7 52.65 37.99 -18.22
C ALA A 7 52.00 38.31 -19.57
N PHE A 8 50.87 39.01 -19.47
CA PHE A 8 50.00 39.49 -20.53
C PHE A 8 50.60 40.70 -21.26
N LEU A 9 50.48 40.77 -22.59
CA LEU A 9 50.61 42.02 -23.35
C LEU A 9 49.88 41.92 -24.72
N LEU A 10 48.88 42.80 -24.91
CA LEU A 10 48.11 43.04 -26.13
C LEU A 10 48.95 43.75 -27.21
N PRO A 11 48.54 43.64 -28.49
CA PRO A 11 48.10 44.87 -29.18
C PRO A 11 46.89 44.70 -30.12
N ALA A 12 46.41 45.86 -30.59
CA ALA A 12 45.13 46.12 -31.23
C ALA A 12 45.16 46.18 -32.79
N SER A 13 43.95 46.09 -33.37
CA SER A 13 43.51 46.62 -34.69
C SER A 13 44.00 45.83 -35.93
N THR A 14 43.24 45.54 -36.99
CA THR A 14 42.20 46.33 -37.68
C THR A 14 41.39 45.43 -38.66
N LEU A 15 40.22 45.94 -39.06
CA LEU A 15 39.16 45.38 -39.89
C LEU A 15 39.55 44.93 -41.32
N CYS A 16 38.88 43.89 -41.84
CA CYS A 16 38.32 43.87 -43.20
C CYS A 16 37.09 42.96 -43.25
N ALA A 17 35.93 43.59 -43.35
CA ALA A 17 34.68 42.96 -43.76
C ALA A 17 34.73 42.66 -45.26
N GLY A 18 34.00 41.64 -45.69
CA GLY A 18 33.67 41.52 -47.11
C GLY A 18 32.97 40.22 -47.46
N TRP A 19 31.73 40.39 -47.94
CA TRP A 19 31.23 39.63 -49.08
C TRP A 19 30.50 38.31 -48.80
N LEU A 20 29.53 38.31 -47.90
CA LEU A 20 28.26 37.61 -48.16
C LEU A 20 27.14 38.62 -47.93
N ASP A 21 27.19 39.62 -48.81
CA ASP A 21 26.15 40.57 -49.09
C ASP A 21 25.05 39.82 -49.86
N GLY A 22 23.83 39.81 -49.34
CA GLY A 22 22.76 38.98 -49.88
C GLY A 22 21.54 38.93 -48.99
N LYS A 23 20.99 40.11 -48.70
CA LYS A 23 19.72 40.33 -48.01
C LYS A 23 18.58 39.47 -48.59
N ALA A 24 18.08 38.52 -47.80
CA ALA A 24 16.71 38.02 -47.92
C ALA A 24 15.89 38.71 -46.82
N GLU A 25 15.39 39.90 -47.17
CA GLU A 25 14.49 40.70 -46.35
C GLU A 25 13.14 39.97 -46.22
N GLY A 26 12.72 39.73 -44.97
CA GLY A 26 11.44 39.10 -44.68
C GLY A 26 10.92 39.43 -43.28
N TRP A 27 9.81 40.18 -43.26
CA TRP A 27 8.81 40.34 -42.19
C TRP A 27 9.34 40.65 -40.78
N ALA A 28 10.10 41.74 -40.65
CA ALA A 28 10.49 42.24 -39.33
C ALA A 28 10.75 43.76 -39.31
N TRP A 29 9.85 44.60 -39.85
CA TRP A 29 10.01 46.05 -39.66
C TRP A 29 8.67 46.78 -39.56
N TYR A 30 8.32 47.19 -38.35
CA TYR A 30 8.20 48.63 -38.10
C TYR A 30 9.31 49.02 -37.13
N GLU A 31 9.96 50.12 -37.49
CA GLU A 31 11.18 50.70 -36.92
C GLU A 31 10.97 51.25 -35.51
N ASP A 32 11.94 51.04 -34.62
CA ASP A 32 11.98 51.71 -33.32
C ASP A 32 12.17 53.23 -33.52
N LYS A 33 11.13 54.00 -33.21
CA LYS A 33 11.24 55.44 -33.02
C LYS A 33 11.97 55.72 -31.69
N PRO A 34 12.83 56.76 -31.61
CA PRO A 34 13.49 57.14 -30.36
C PRO A 34 12.49 57.47 -29.25
N GLN A 35 12.82 56.99 -28.04
CA GLN A 35 12.01 57.00 -26.81
C GLN A 35 11.38 58.35 -26.46
N GLU A 36 10.06 58.35 -26.26
CA GLU A 36 9.35 59.39 -25.52
C GLU A 36 9.29 58.97 -24.04
N LYS A 37 9.93 59.77 -23.17
CA LYS A 37 9.88 59.60 -21.71
C LYS A 37 8.42 59.68 -21.24
N THR A 38 7.84 58.55 -20.89
CA THR A 38 6.64 58.48 -20.07
C THR A 38 7.02 58.00 -18.67
N ALA A 39 6.44 58.67 -17.69
CA ALA A 39 6.72 58.58 -16.27
C ALA A 39 6.63 57.13 -15.73
N PRO A 40 7.21 56.82 -14.56
CA PRO A 40 7.00 55.54 -13.93
C PRO A 40 5.51 55.35 -13.69
N GLU A 41 4.88 54.45 -14.45
CA GLU A 41 3.62 53.87 -14.02
C GLU A 41 3.89 53.17 -12.69
N GLU A 42 3.25 53.66 -11.64
CA GLU A 42 3.11 52.95 -10.39
C GLU A 42 2.52 51.58 -10.72
N SER A 43 3.40 50.58 -10.82
CA SER A 43 3.04 49.19 -10.68
C SER A 43 2.35 49.07 -9.34
N THR A 44 1.02 49.15 -9.33
CA THR A 44 0.22 48.64 -8.23
C THR A 44 0.56 47.17 -8.11
N THR A 45 1.50 46.87 -7.22
CA THR A 45 1.86 45.52 -6.83
C THR A 45 0.59 44.91 -6.25
N GLN A 46 -0.16 44.18 -7.07
CA GLN A 46 -1.25 43.35 -6.58
C GLN A 46 -0.59 42.32 -5.66
N VAL A 47 -0.71 42.53 -4.35
CA VAL A 47 -0.24 41.59 -3.35
C VAL A 47 -0.99 40.29 -3.60
N LYS A 48 -0.27 39.30 -4.13
CA LYS A 48 -0.82 37.98 -4.43
C LYS A 48 -1.29 37.40 -3.10
N GLN A 49 -2.60 37.21 -2.95
CA GLN A 49 -3.12 36.62 -1.71
C GLN A 49 -2.59 35.20 -1.55
N PRO A 50 -2.17 34.80 -0.33
CA PRO A 50 -1.68 33.46 -0.09
C PRO A 50 -2.78 32.44 -0.40
N THR A 51 -2.38 31.30 -0.95
CA THR A 51 -3.26 30.16 -1.14
C THR A 51 -3.69 29.58 0.20
N ALA A 52 -4.81 28.86 0.23
CA ALA A 52 -5.29 28.22 1.47
C ALA A 52 -4.24 27.28 2.12
N SER A 53 -3.41 26.62 1.31
CA SER A 53 -2.32 25.78 1.81
C SER A 53 -1.20 26.60 2.44
N GLU A 54 -0.85 27.75 1.85
CA GLU A 54 0.16 28.65 2.39
C GLU A 54 -0.31 29.25 3.72
N THR A 55 -1.55 29.73 3.78
CA THR A 55 -2.15 30.24 5.03
C THR A 55 -2.17 29.19 6.14
N LEU A 56 -2.56 27.95 5.84
CA LEU A 56 -2.56 26.87 6.83
C LEU A 56 -1.15 26.53 7.30
N SER A 57 -0.17 26.55 6.39
CA SER A 57 1.23 26.33 6.74
C SER A 57 1.79 27.42 7.65
N GLU A 58 1.39 28.68 7.45
CA GLU A 58 1.81 29.79 8.31
C GLU A 58 1.25 29.63 9.72
N ILE A 59 -0.04 29.31 9.85
CA ILE A 59 -0.69 29.03 11.15
C ILE A 59 0.03 27.89 11.90
N LYS A 60 0.40 26.82 11.18
CA LYS A 60 1.13 25.69 11.76
C LYS A 60 2.51 26.09 12.27
N LYS A 61 3.25 26.88 11.48
CA LYS A 61 4.58 27.38 11.85
C LYS A 61 4.52 28.29 13.07
N ASP A 62 3.55 29.20 13.13
CA ASP A 62 3.35 30.09 14.28
C ASP A 62 3.07 29.29 15.56
N LEU A 63 2.19 28.28 15.48
CA LEU A 63 1.91 27.41 16.61
C LEU A 63 3.15 26.62 17.08
N GLU A 64 3.97 26.12 16.14
CA GLU A 64 5.22 25.43 16.42
C GLU A 64 6.25 26.35 17.12
N GLU A 65 6.36 27.60 16.67
CA GLU A 65 7.24 28.60 17.28
C GLU A 65 6.79 28.94 18.72
N LYS A 66 5.49 29.16 18.92
CA LYS A 66 4.93 29.42 20.26
C LYS A 66 5.13 28.24 21.20
N LEU A 67 4.99 27.01 20.69
CA LEU A 67 5.31 25.80 21.46
C LEU A 67 6.80 25.76 21.84
N ALA A 68 7.70 26.02 20.89
CA ALA A 68 9.13 26.03 21.13
C ALA A 68 9.51 27.07 22.20
N LEU A 69 8.96 28.28 22.11
CA LEU A 69 9.17 29.34 23.10
C LEU A 69 8.66 28.95 24.48
N ALA A 70 7.46 28.36 24.59
CA ALA A 70 6.90 27.90 25.86
C ALA A 70 7.72 26.77 26.50
N VAL A 71 8.31 25.88 25.70
CA VAL A 71 9.15 24.77 26.19
C VAL A 71 10.54 25.26 26.61
N LEU A 72 11.18 26.11 25.80
CA LEU A 72 12.52 26.64 26.09
C LEU A 72 12.50 27.63 27.26
N ASN A 73 11.44 28.45 27.36
CA ASN A 73 11.28 29.48 28.36
C ASN A 73 9.89 29.40 29.01
N PRO A 74 9.68 28.50 29.99
CA PRO A 74 8.38 28.30 30.62
C PRO A 74 8.02 29.48 31.53
N SER A 75 7.29 30.45 30.96
CA SER A 75 6.68 31.58 31.67
C SER A 75 5.16 31.53 31.53
N GLU A 76 4.43 32.20 32.44
CA GLU A 76 2.97 32.26 32.36
C GLU A 76 2.49 32.86 31.02
N GLU A 77 3.19 33.88 30.52
CA GLU A 77 2.88 34.54 29.25
C GLU A 77 3.05 33.58 28.07
N ASN A 78 4.22 32.93 27.95
CA ASN A 78 4.52 32.05 26.82
C ASN A 78 3.57 30.85 26.77
N ILE A 79 3.22 30.30 27.94
CA ILE A 79 2.27 29.19 28.05
C ILE A 79 0.86 29.66 27.68
N ARG A 80 0.43 30.84 28.14
CA ARG A 80 -0.89 31.40 27.80
C ARG A 80 -1.01 31.66 26.30
N GLU A 81 -0.02 32.29 25.69
CA GLU A 81 0.00 32.53 24.26
C GLU A 81 -0.11 31.23 23.46
N TYR A 82 0.67 30.21 23.83
CA TYR A 82 0.58 28.90 23.20
C TYR A 82 -0.81 28.28 23.36
N MET A 83 -1.37 28.27 24.57
CA MET A 83 -2.69 27.70 24.85
C MET A 83 -3.80 28.38 24.03
N GLU A 84 -3.74 29.70 23.86
CA GLU A 84 -4.71 30.42 23.04
C GLU A 84 -4.65 30.03 21.56
N HIS A 85 -3.44 29.88 21.00
CA HIS A 85 -3.26 29.48 19.61
C HIS A 85 -3.61 28.00 19.40
N GLN A 86 -3.22 27.14 20.35
CA GLN A 86 -3.60 25.73 20.37
C GLN A 86 -5.13 25.58 20.42
N LYS A 87 -5.81 26.37 21.25
CA LYS A 87 -7.27 26.37 21.33
C LYS A 87 -7.91 26.71 19.99
N LYS A 88 -7.46 27.77 19.31
CA LYS A 88 -7.96 28.14 17.97
C LYS A 88 -7.79 27.00 16.96
N TRP A 89 -6.63 26.33 16.96
CA TRP A 89 -6.35 25.20 16.09
C TRP A 89 -7.28 24.01 16.36
N ILE A 90 -7.49 23.67 17.63
CA ILE A 90 -8.41 22.60 18.06
C ILE A 90 -9.85 22.94 17.66
N ASP A 91 -10.31 24.16 17.93
CA ASP A 91 -11.66 24.61 17.61
C ASP A 91 -11.91 24.58 16.08
N GLN A 92 -10.93 24.97 15.26
CA GLN A 92 -11.00 24.88 13.80
C GLN A 92 -11.06 23.42 13.32
N SER A 93 -10.27 22.53 13.94
CA SER A 93 -10.28 21.10 13.65
C SER A 93 -11.61 20.45 14.02
N ALA A 94 -12.19 20.82 15.16
CA ALA A 94 -13.51 20.37 15.59
C ALA A 94 -14.60 20.82 14.61
N LYS A 95 -14.56 22.08 14.16
CA LYS A 95 -15.48 22.60 13.14
C LYS A 95 -15.37 21.83 11.83
N PHE A 96 -14.15 21.54 11.36
CA PHE A 96 -13.93 20.71 10.18
C PHE A 96 -14.56 19.32 10.35
N GLY A 97 -14.32 18.64 11.48
CA GLY A 97 -14.89 17.32 11.76
C GLY A 97 -16.43 17.32 11.79
N MET A 98 -17.05 18.37 12.34
CA MET A 98 -18.51 18.53 12.32
C MET A 98 -19.03 18.66 10.88
N VAL A 99 -18.43 19.54 10.07
CA VAL A 99 -18.83 19.76 8.68
C VAL A 99 -18.61 18.50 7.85
N TRP A 100 -17.48 17.82 8.03
CA TRP A 100 -17.19 16.53 7.39
C TRP A 100 -18.28 15.49 7.69
N SER A 101 -18.64 15.33 8.97
CA SER A 101 -19.68 14.39 9.38
C SER A 101 -21.03 14.72 8.73
N HIS A 102 -21.41 16.00 8.70
CA HIS A 102 -22.62 16.45 8.04
C HIS A 102 -22.60 16.17 6.52
N ILE A 103 -21.45 16.35 5.86
CA ILE A 103 -21.29 16.03 4.43
C ILE A 103 -21.47 14.53 4.21
N LEU A 104 -20.85 13.66 5.04
CA LEU A 104 -21.01 12.21 4.94
C LEU A 104 -22.48 11.77 5.08
N MET A 105 -23.23 12.36 6.02
CA MET A 105 -24.66 12.05 6.20
C MET A 105 -25.50 12.35 4.95
N ASN A 106 -25.14 13.40 4.20
CA ASN A 106 -25.83 13.78 2.97
C ASN A 106 -25.27 13.11 1.71
N ASN A 107 -24.09 12.49 1.80
CA ASN A 107 -23.39 11.87 0.68
C ASN A 107 -22.86 10.48 1.07
N PRO A 108 -23.74 9.47 1.26
CA PRO A 108 -23.32 8.15 1.73
C PRO A 108 -22.29 7.44 0.84
N SER A 109 -22.21 7.80 -0.45
CA SER A 109 -21.21 7.25 -1.39
C SER A 109 -19.76 7.62 -1.03
N LEU A 110 -19.55 8.67 -0.22
CA LEU A 110 -18.23 9.07 0.28
C LEU A 110 -17.86 8.33 1.57
N ASP A 111 -18.83 7.68 2.22
CA ASP A 111 -18.63 7.06 3.52
C ASP A 111 -18.21 5.58 3.37
N ARG A 112 -16.94 5.30 3.67
CA ARG A 112 -16.39 3.93 3.66
C ARG A 112 -17.07 3.04 4.71
N THR A 113 -17.64 3.61 5.77
CA THR A 113 -18.26 2.82 6.84
C THR A 113 -19.51 2.06 6.38
N VAL A 114 -20.11 2.49 5.25
CA VAL A 114 -21.23 1.78 4.59
C VAL A 114 -20.82 0.37 4.16
N THR A 115 -19.59 0.18 3.67
CA THR A 115 -19.07 -1.14 3.23
C THR A 115 -18.11 -1.78 4.25
N HIS A 116 -17.57 -0.96 5.16
CA HIS A 116 -16.60 -1.35 6.17
C HIS A 116 -17.06 -0.85 7.55
N PRO A 117 -18.01 -1.57 8.19
CA PRO A 117 -18.56 -1.14 9.46
C PRO A 117 -17.44 -0.94 10.49
N VAL A 118 -17.49 0.18 11.22
CA VAL A 118 -16.51 0.54 12.26
C VAL A 118 -17.02 0.25 13.68
N SER A 119 -18.33 0.03 13.82
CA SER A 119 -18.90 -0.35 15.12
C SER A 119 -18.49 -1.77 15.49
N GLN A 120 -18.24 -2.01 16.77
CA GLN A 120 -17.87 -3.34 17.27
C GLN A 120 -18.87 -4.43 16.84
N TYR A 121 -20.16 -4.12 16.94
CA TYR A 121 -21.22 -5.02 16.51
C TYR A 121 -21.22 -5.27 15.00
N GLY A 122 -21.06 -4.21 14.18
CA GLY A 122 -21.01 -4.35 12.73
C GLY A 122 -19.79 -5.14 12.24
N ILE A 123 -18.63 -4.96 12.88
CA ILE A 123 -17.42 -5.75 12.60
C ILE A 123 -17.67 -7.24 12.86
N GLN A 124 -18.35 -7.58 13.96
CA GLN A 124 -18.66 -8.97 14.28
C GLN A 124 -19.64 -9.59 13.28
N ILE A 125 -20.67 -8.85 12.87
CA ILE A 125 -21.59 -9.30 11.81
C ILE A 125 -20.83 -9.56 10.52
N LYS A 126 -20.01 -8.61 10.06
CA LYS A 126 -19.22 -8.76 8.84
C LYS A 126 -18.31 -9.99 8.89
N LYS A 127 -17.61 -10.20 10.01
CA LYS A 127 -16.78 -11.41 10.20
C LYS A 127 -17.59 -12.71 10.15
N LYS A 128 -18.80 -12.73 10.72
CA LYS A 128 -19.68 -13.91 10.67
C LYS A 128 -20.12 -14.21 9.24
N LEU A 129 -20.54 -13.19 8.50
CA LEU A 129 -20.91 -13.33 7.08
C LEU A 129 -19.73 -13.83 6.25
N GLU A 130 -18.54 -13.23 6.42
CA GLU A 130 -17.35 -13.69 5.71
C GLU A 130 -16.96 -15.14 6.05
N ALA A 131 -17.15 -15.56 7.30
CA ALA A 131 -16.92 -16.95 7.71
C ALA A 131 -17.96 -17.91 7.11
N GLU A 132 -19.23 -17.49 7.01
CA GLU A 132 -20.30 -18.26 6.36
C GLU A 132 -20.02 -18.42 4.85
N GLU A 133 -19.70 -17.33 4.14
CA GLU A 133 -19.27 -17.36 2.74
C GLU A 133 -18.07 -18.29 2.51
N THR A 134 -17.10 -18.25 3.42
CA THR A 134 -15.90 -19.09 3.33
C THR A 134 -16.27 -20.58 3.51
N LYS A 135 -17.18 -20.89 4.44
CA LYS A 135 -17.66 -22.25 4.66
C LYS A 135 -18.40 -22.79 3.45
N GLU A 136 -19.29 -22.00 2.88
CA GLU A 136 -20.04 -22.36 1.66
C GLU A 136 -19.09 -22.63 0.50
N LEU A 137 -18.14 -21.72 0.23
CA LEU A 137 -17.11 -21.90 -0.79
C LEU A 137 -16.34 -23.21 -0.62
N ILE A 138 -15.87 -23.50 0.61
CA ILE A 138 -15.10 -24.71 0.89
C ILE A 138 -15.95 -25.98 0.70
N SER A 139 -17.22 -25.94 1.11
CA SER A 139 -18.15 -27.05 0.91
C SER A 139 -18.47 -27.28 -0.57
N ASP A 140 -18.65 -26.23 -1.36
CA ASP A 140 -18.90 -26.34 -2.80
C ASP A 140 -17.68 -26.90 -3.54
N LEU A 141 -16.47 -26.48 -3.14
CA LEU A 141 -15.23 -27.01 -3.71
C LEU A 141 -15.05 -28.50 -3.40
N ALA A 142 -15.52 -29.00 -2.26
CA ALA A 142 -15.40 -30.41 -1.87
C ALA A 142 -16.03 -31.38 -2.89
N ALA A 143 -17.06 -30.93 -3.63
CA ALA A 143 -17.77 -31.78 -4.59
C ALA A 143 -16.94 -32.11 -5.85
N LYS A 144 -15.96 -31.28 -6.18
CA LYS A 144 -15.15 -31.40 -7.41
C LYS A 144 -13.66 -31.52 -7.13
N ASN A 145 -13.23 -31.33 -5.89
CA ASN A 145 -11.83 -31.27 -5.50
C ASN A 145 -11.52 -32.29 -4.41
N GLY A 146 -10.29 -32.77 -4.39
CA GLY A 146 -9.73 -33.56 -3.30
C GLY A 146 -8.56 -32.86 -2.63
N LEU A 147 -8.11 -33.41 -1.50
CA LEU A 147 -6.87 -33.01 -0.85
C LEU A 147 -5.76 -34.04 -1.10
N ILE A 148 -4.55 -33.56 -1.27
CA ILE A 148 -3.34 -34.37 -1.11
C ILE A 148 -2.55 -33.85 0.08
N PHE A 149 -2.27 -34.75 1.01
CA PHE A 149 -1.55 -34.44 2.25
C PHE A 149 -0.20 -35.16 2.28
N PHE A 150 0.87 -34.43 2.03
CA PHE A 150 2.24 -34.94 2.14
C PHE A 150 2.77 -34.78 3.56
N TYR A 151 3.33 -35.83 4.13
CA TYR A 151 3.81 -35.79 5.50
C TYR A 151 4.97 -36.75 5.77
N GLU A 152 5.69 -36.47 6.86
CA GLU A 152 6.69 -37.36 7.46
C GLU A 152 6.15 -37.92 8.77
N GLY A 153 5.90 -39.23 8.87
CA GLY A 153 5.24 -39.84 10.03
C GLY A 153 6.06 -39.73 11.32
N LYS A 154 7.40 -39.71 11.23
CA LYS A 154 8.31 -39.54 12.38
C LYS A 154 8.33 -38.10 12.93
N ASN A 155 7.83 -37.12 12.17
CA ASN A 155 7.88 -35.71 12.54
C ASN A 155 6.66 -35.32 13.41
N LYS A 156 6.92 -34.70 14.57
CA LYS A 156 5.86 -34.29 15.51
C LYS A 156 4.91 -33.23 14.94
N PHE A 157 5.41 -32.32 14.10
CA PHE A 157 4.56 -31.32 13.45
C PHE A 157 3.63 -31.96 12.42
N SER A 158 4.11 -32.95 11.66
CA SER A 158 3.29 -33.76 10.76
C SER A 158 2.19 -34.52 11.52
N GLN A 159 2.52 -35.15 12.65
CA GLN A 159 1.54 -35.85 13.50
C GLN A 159 0.48 -34.89 14.07
N ALA A 160 0.90 -33.69 14.49
CA ALA A 160 -0.03 -32.68 14.99
C ALA A 160 -0.93 -32.14 13.86
N PHE A 161 -0.35 -31.87 12.69
CA PHE A 161 -1.09 -31.36 11.55
C PHE A 161 -2.05 -32.39 10.96
N ALA A 162 -1.72 -33.68 11.00
CA ALA A 162 -2.63 -34.76 10.62
C ALA A 162 -3.99 -34.69 11.33
N LYS A 163 -4.01 -34.33 12.62
CA LYS A 163 -5.25 -34.12 13.39
C LYS A 163 -6.08 -32.94 12.86
N VAL A 164 -5.39 -31.87 12.43
CA VAL A 164 -6.03 -30.69 11.84
C VAL A 164 -6.65 -31.05 10.49
N VAL A 165 -5.91 -31.75 9.64
CA VAL A 165 -6.38 -32.20 8.32
C VAL A 165 -7.58 -33.15 8.46
N GLU A 166 -7.51 -34.13 9.36
CA GLU A 166 -8.62 -35.05 9.63
C GLU A 166 -9.87 -34.29 10.08
N SER A 167 -9.71 -33.32 10.99
CA SER A 167 -10.84 -32.51 11.46
C SER A 167 -11.42 -31.62 10.36
N PHE A 168 -10.57 -31.02 9.52
CA PHE A 168 -11.01 -30.25 8.35
C PHE A 168 -11.82 -31.12 7.38
N CYS A 169 -11.31 -32.31 7.04
CA CYS A 169 -11.98 -33.26 6.17
C CYS A 169 -13.34 -33.69 6.75
N ARG A 170 -13.40 -33.93 8.06
CA ARG A 170 -14.66 -34.29 8.74
C ARG A 170 -15.69 -33.15 8.73
N ILE A 171 -15.26 -31.91 8.96
CA ILE A 171 -16.14 -30.73 9.00
C ILE A 171 -16.73 -30.46 7.60
N TYR A 172 -15.87 -30.43 6.58
CA TYR A 172 -16.25 -30.02 5.22
C TYR A 172 -16.54 -31.18 4.27
N LYS A 173 -16.42 -32.43 4.73
CA LYS A 173 -16.59 -33.66 3.94
C LYS A 173 -15.67 -33.76 2.73
N TRP A 174 -14.42 -33.30 2.88
CA TRP A 174 -13.40 -33.45 1.85
C TRP A 174 -12.80 -34.85 1.88
N GLU A 175 -12.52 -35.39 0.69
CA GLU A 175 -11.67 -36.56 0.55
C GLU A 175 -10.19 -36.14 0.59
N VAL A 176 -9.37 -36.94 1.25
CA VAL A 176 -7.92 -36.71 1.36
C VAL A 176 -7.15 -37.96 0.99
N VAL A 177 -6.12 -37.78 0.17
CA VAL A 177 -5.10 -38.79 -0.16
C VAL A 177 -3.84 -38.45 0.65
N PRO A 178 -3.59 -39.17 1.75
CA PRO A 178 -2.42 -38.95 2.57
C PRO A 178 -1.22 -39.73 2.01
N ILE A 179 -0.06 -39.06 1.92
CA ILE A 179 1.16 -39.59 1.31
C ILE A 179 2.31 -39.48 2.32
N SER A 180 2.84 -40.62 2.73
CA SER A 180 3.99 -40.73 3.61
C SER A 180 5.29 -40.65 2.82
N VAL A 181 6.10 -39.64 3.10
CA VAL A 181 7.39 -39.41 2.45
C VAL A 181 8.52 -40.20 3.10
N ASP A 182 8.44 -40.44 4.42
CA ASP A 182 9.43 -41.20 5.20
C ASP A 182 9.04 -42.68 5.36
N GLY A 183 7.96 -43.12 4.70
CA GLY A 183 7.40 -44.47 4.77
C GLY A 183 6.72 -44.83 6.09
N THR A 184 6.61 -43.90 7.04
CA THR A 184 5.95 -44.12 8.32
C THR A 184 4.47 -43.73 8.22
N ILE A 185 3.57 -44.73 8.28
CA ILE A 185 2.12 -44.53 8.26
C ILE A 185 1.65 -43.95 9.60
N LEU A 186 0.75 -42.96 9.57
CA LEU A 186 0.11 -42.41 10.76
C LEU A 186 -1.19 -43.17 11.06
N ASP A 187 -1.45 -43.47 12.34
CA ASP A 187 -2.67 -44.17 12.76
C ASP A 187 -3.97 -43.46 12.35
N LEU A 188 -3.94 -42.13 12.22
CA LEU A 188 -5.08 -41.32 11.76
C LEU A 188 -5.37 -41.49 10.27
N PHE A 189 -4.41 -41.99 9.51
CA PHE A 189 -4.49 -42.17 8.06
C PHE A 189 -3.95 -43.56 7.67
N PRO A 190 -4.62 -44.66 8.08
CA PRO A 190 -4.17 -46.02 7.77
C PRO A 190 -4.18 -46.31 6.26
N GLN A 191 -4.97 -45.58 5.49
CA GLN A 191 -5.03 -45.64 4.02
C GLN A 191 -3.90 -44.87 3.31
N SER A 192 -2.88 -44.39 4.04
CA SER A 192 -1.81 -43.60 3.44
C SER A 192 -1.01 -44.40 2.42
N GLU A 193 -0.70 -43.74 1.32
CA GLU A 193 0.21 -44.27 0.31
C GLU A 193 1.65 -43.89 0.63
N ILE A 194 2.62 -44.70 0.21
CA ILE A 194 4.05 -44.37 0.31
C ILE A 194 4.43 -43.57 -0.94
N ASP A 195 5.17 -42.47 -0.75
CA ASP A 195 5.62 -41.63 -1.85
C ASP A 195 6.41 -42.43 -2.90
N ASN A 196 5.92 -42.39 -4.14
CA ASN A 196 6.51 -43.05 -5.31
C ASN A 196 7.19 -42.04 -6.26
N GLY A 197 7.51 -40.84 -5.77
CA GLY A 197 8.05 -39.72 -6.54
C GLY A 197 7.01 -38.69 -6.96
N ILE A 198 5.77 -38.78 -6.44
CA ILE A 198 4.71 -37.80 -6.69
C ILE A 198 4.99 -36.49 -5.95
N SER A 199 5.65 -36.53 -4.78
CA SER A 199 6.10 -35.34 -4.06
C SER A 199 7.02 -34.45 -4.94
N THR A 200 8.00 -35.06 -5.60
CA THR A 200 8.93 -34.40 -6.52
C THR A 200 8.21 -33.82 -7.74
N LYS A 201 7.26 -34.55 -8.33
CA LYS A 201 6.45 -34.05 -9.46
C LYS A 201 5.61 -32.84 -9.08
N MET A 202 5.09 -32.81 -7.86
CA MET A 202 4.33 -31.68 -7.32
C MET A 202 5.21 -30.58 -6.71
N SER A 203 6.55 -30.71 -6.81
CA SER A 203 7.51 -29.79 -6.20
C SER A 203 7.30 -29.59 -4.69
N ALA A 204 6.74 -30.60 -4.00
CA ALA A 204 6.60 -30.59 -2.56
C ALA A 204 7.97 -30.84 -1.91
N THR A 205 8.57 -29.77 -1.39
CA THR A 205 9.90 -29.80 -0.75
C THR A 205 9.87 -29.55 0.75
N ILE A 206 8.72 -29.08 1.26
CA ILE A 206 8.50 -28.75 2.67
C ILE A 206 7.40 -29.65 3.20
N TYR A 207 7.62 -30.26 4.37
CA TYR A 207 6.66 -31.15 5.02
C TYR A 207 6.35 -30.69 6.45
N PRO A 208 5.10 -30.91 6.94
CA PRO A 208 3.94 -31.36 6.18
C PRO A 208 3.47 -30.35 5.11
N ALA A 209 2.81 -30.81 4.06
CA ALA A 209 2.20 -29.96 3.05
C ALA A 209 0.82 -30.45 2.63
N LEU A 210 -0.08 -29.50 2.39
CA LEU A 210 -1.47 -29.75 1.97
C LEU A 210 -1.75 -29.05 0.64
N TYR A 211 -2.30 -29.80 -0.30
CA TYR A 211 -2.70 -29.31 -1.61
C TYR A 211 -4.16 -29.61 -1.87
N VAL A 212 -4.85 -28.69 -2.55
CA VAL A 212 -6.13 -28.96 -3.20
C VAL A 212 -5.84 -29.42 -4.62
N VAL A 213 -6.46 -30.53 -5.02
CA VAL A 213 -6.33 -31.07 -6.37
C VAL A 213 -7.67 -31.09 -7.08
N GLU A 214 -7.67 -30.57 -8.29
CA GLU A 214 -8.78 -30.61 -9.24
C GLU A 214 -8.58 -31.83 -10.16
N PRO A 215 -9.38 -32.91 -10.07
CA PRO A 215 -9.20 -34.12 -10.87
C PRO A 215 -9.38 -33.87 -12.38
N GLU A 216 -10.30 -32.98 -12.75
CA GLU A 216 -10.61 -32.66 -14.16
C GLU A 216 -9.46 -31.92 -14.85
N SER A 217 -8.95 -30.85 -14.21
CA SER A 217 -7.88 -30.02 -14.76
C SER A 217 -6.48 -30.55 -14.43
N ARG A 218 -6.38 -31.54 -13.53
CA ARG A 218 -5.13 -32.06 -12.94
C ARG A 218 -4.26 -30.96 -12.33
N LYS A 219 -4.88 -29.88 -11.88
CA LYS A 219 -4.21 -28.76 -11.21
C LYS A 219 -4.09 -29.06 -9.73
N ALA A 220 -2.90 -28.82 -9.17
CA ALA A 220 -2.63 -28.90 -7.74
C ALA A 220 -2.30 -27.49 -7.22
N THR A 221 -3.08 -27.01 -6.25
CA THR A 221 -2.93 -25.69 -5.65
C THR A 221 -2.44 -25.85 -4.21
N PRO A 222 -1.27 -25.30 -3.84
CA PRO A 222 -0.75 -25.39 -2.48
C PRO A 222 -1.63 -24.60 -1.51
N ILE A 223 -2.01 -25.23 -0.40
CA ILE A 223 -2.83 -24.60 0.65
C ILE A 223 -2.03 -24.35 1.91
N ALA A 224 -1.18 -25.28 2.32
CA ALA A 224 -0.42 -25.13 3.55
C ALA A 224 0.93 -25.82 3.47
N PHE A 225 1.90 -25.22 4.15
CA PHE A 225 3.23 -25.77 4.41
C PHE A 225 3.51 -25.64 5.90
N GLY A 226 4.00 -26.70 6.52
CA GLY A 226 4.17 -26.78 7.97
C GLY A 226 2.85 -26.93 8.73
N PHE A 227 2.93 -26.79 10.05
CA PHE A 227 1.75 -26.85 10.91
C PHE A 227 0.93 -25.56 10.81
N VAL A 228 -0.35 -25.68 10.46
CA VAL A 228 -1.31 -24.58 10.45
C VAL A 228 -2.64 -25.00 11.08
N THR A 229 -3.48 -24.04 11.45
CA THR A 229 -4.82 -24.28 12.01
C THR A 229 -5.88 -24.45 10.91
N ILE A 230 -7.07 -24.93 11.30
CA ILE A 230 -8.24 -25.01 10.40
C ILE A 230 -8.56 -23.63 9.81
N ASP A 231 -8.67 -22.60 10.64
CA ASP A 231 -8.95 -21.22 10.19
C ASP A 231 -7.94 -20.72 9.14
N GLN A 232 -6.66 -21.13 9.26
CA GLN A 232 -5.64 -20.76 8.28
C GLN A 232 -5.80 -21.53 6.96
N ILE A 233 -6.18 -22.81 7.00
CA ILE A 233 -6.55 -23.60 5.81
C ILE A 233 -7.74 -22.93 5.10
N GLU A 234 -8.79 -22.58 5.86
CA GLU A 234 -9.98 -21.91 5.33
C GLU A 234 -9.63 -20.59 4.65
N LYS A 235 -8.82 -19.77 5.32
CA LYS A 235 -8.34 -18.49 4.77
C LYS A 235 -7.51 -18.69 3.50
N ASN A 236 -6.65 -19.71 3.46
CA ASN A 236 -5.81 -19.97 2.29
C ASN A 236 -6.66 -20.46 1.11
N ILE A 237 -7.64 -21.35 1.33
CA ILE A 237 -8.58 -21.76 0.28
C ILE A 237 -9.37 -20.56 -0.23
N ARG A 238 -9.92 -19.72 0.67
CA ARG A 238 -10.60 -18.48 0.27
C ARG A 238 -9.71 -17.61 -0.61
N THR A 239 -8.43 -17.44 -0.24
CA THR A 239 -7.50 -16.59 -1.00
C THR A 239 -7.16 -17.17 -2.37
N GLN A 240 -7.06 -18.49 -2.50
CA GLN A 240 -6.68 -19.16 -3.74
C GLN A 240 -7.85 -19.36 -4.72
N PHE A 241 -9.08 -19.47 -4.21
CA PHE A 241 -10.25 -19.87 -5.00
C PHE A 241 -11.38 -18.85 -5.04
N LYS A 242 -11.35 -17.79 -4.22
CA LYS A 242 -12.30 -16.69 -4.37
C LYS A 242 -11.89 -15.87 -5.60
N GLU A 243 -12.69 -15.93 -6.66
CA GLU A 243 -12.53 -15.09 -7.83
C GLU A 243 -12.58 -13.62 -7.41
N GLU A 244 -11.56 -12.84 -7.78
CA GLU A 244 -11.59 -11.38 -7.67
C GLU A 244 -12.56 -10.86 -8.74
N ASN A 245 -13.79 -10.55 -8.33
CA ASN A 245 -14.68 -9.67 -9.09
C ASN A 245 -14.46 -8.22 -8.67
#